data_AF-A0A3R7VYT0-F1
#
_entry.id   AF-A0A3R7VYT0-F1
#
_cell.length_a   1.000
_cell.length_b   1.000
_cell.length_c   1.000
_cell.angle_alpha   90.00
_cell.angle_beta   90.00
_cell.angle_gamma   90.00
#
_symmetry.space_group_name_H-M   'P 1'
#
loop_
_entity.id
_entity.type
_entity.pdbx_description
1 polymer ?
#
loop_
_entity_poly.entity_id
_entity_poly.type
_entity_poly.pdbx_seq_one_letter_code
_entity_poly.pdbx_strand_id
1 'polypeptide(L)'
;MQVIYLLLTLGLAPSVVHADCDADVTTANSVTLTQACTDDLQGGPPPTLETVFADYRTNANSIYTYGLCGSTTCNPEIASSTYPTCTPTTPTSYTAEIAGFTAACTALTGAITGTCTASNIADNLWAKNLVNLDAACATALSKTAGTGWYTNAFSLLDITTANTITTNYCASTDCVALATSTKAALAS
;
A
#
# COMPACT_ATOMS: atom_id res chain seq x y z
N MET A 1 -25.19 -20.91 -61.67
CA MET A 1 -24.67 -21.19 -60.31
C MET A 1 -23.56 -20.21 -60.02
N GLN A 2 -23.85 -19.14 -59.27
CA GLN A 2 -22.86 -18.17 -58.79
C GLN A 2 -22.66 -18.43 -57.30
N VAL A 3 -21.43 -18.77 -56.91
CA VAL A 3 -21.03 -18.92 -55.51
C VAL A 3 -20.46 -17.57 -55.08
N ILE A 4 -21.17 -16.89 -54.18
CA ILE A 4 -20.76 -15.63 -53.56
C ILE A 4 -19.75 -15.98 -52.47
N TYR A 5 -18.48 -15.57 -52.65
CA TYR A 5 -17.48 -15.62 -51.59
C TYR A 5 -17.66 -14.38 -50.70
N LEU A 6 -18.21 -14.61 -49.50
CA LEU A 6 -18.21 -13.65 -48.41
C LEU A 6 -16.81 -13.64 -47.77
N LEU A 7 -15.99 -12.63 -48.10
CA LEU A 7 -14.74 -12.38 -47.37
C LEU A 7 -15.08 -11.65 -46.06
N LEU A 8 -15.13 -12.40 -44.96
CA LEU A 8 -15.08 -11.86 -43.61
C LEU A 8 -13.68 -11.25 -43.40
N THR A 9 -13.56 -9.94 -43.54
CA THR A 9 -12.44 -9.19 -42.98
C THR A 9 -12.63 -9.16 -41.47
N LEU A 10 -12.04 -10.12 -40.76
CA LEU A 10 -11.77 -9.94 -39.34
C LEU A 10 -10.85 -8.72 -39.22
N GLY A 11 -11.44 -7.61 -38.80
CA GLY A 11 -10.69 -6.45 -38.34
C GLY A 11 -9.88 -6.88 -37.12
N LEU A 12 -8.62 -7.26 -37.36
CA LEU A 12 -7.58 -7.05 -36.37
C LEU A 12 -7.59 -5.56 -36.10
N ALA A 13 -8.22 -5.16 -35.00
CA ALA A 13 -8.00 -3.83 -34.45
C ALA A 13 -6.47 -3.68 -34.35
N PRO A 14 -5.85 -2.68 -34.98
CA PRO A 14 -4.48 -2.38 -34.66
C PRO A 14 -4.50 -2.08 -33.17
N SER A 15 -3.92 -2.98 -32.36
CA SER A 15 -3.39 -2.60 -31.08
C SER A 15 -2.57 -1.36 -31.40
N VAL A 16 -3.02 -0.20 -30.95
CA VAL A 16 -2.23 1.01 -31.06
C VAL A 16 -1.00 0.69 -30.23
N VAL A 17 0.06 0.23 -30.89
CA VAL A 17 1.39 0.22 -30.32
C VAL A 17 1.63 1.68 -30.03
N HIS A 18 1.44 2.07 -28.76
CA HIS A 18 1.94 3.34 -28.30
C HIS A 18 3.43 3.27 -28.64
N ALA A 19 3.89 4.07 -29.62
CA ALA A 19 5.22 3.91 -30.20
C ALA A 19 6.32 3.95 -29.14
N ASP A 20 6.00 4.52 -27.98
CA ASP A 20 6.84 4.66 -26.81
C ASP A 20 6.24 4.03 -25.53
N CYS A 21 5.38 2.98 -25.61
CA CYS A 21 4.80 2.35 -24.41
C CYS A 21 5.87 1.94 -23.38
N ASP A 22 6.97 1.37 -23.87
CA ASP A 22 8.09 1.00 -23.02
C ASP A 22 8.71 2.24 -22.35
N ALA A 23 8.81 3.37 -23.04
CA ALA A 23 9.34 4.61 -22.47
C ALA A 23 8.36 5.24 -21.47
N ASP A 24 7.05 5.21 -21.75
CA ASP A 24 6.01 5.69 -20.84
C ASP A 24 5.99 4.89 -19.55
N VAL A 25 6.01 3.56 -19.64
CA VAL A 25 6.03 2.67 -18.47
C VAL A 25 7.34 2.86 -17.70
N THR A 26 8.48 3.00 -18.39
CA THR A 26 9.77 3.30 -17.73
C THR A 26 9.73 4.63 -16.99
N THR A 27 9.14 5.66 -17.61
CA THR A 27 8.98 6.98 -17.00
C THR A 27 8.06 6.89 -15.77
N ALA A 28 6.92 6.23 -15.88
CA ALA A 28 5.99 6.02 -14.79
C ALA A 28 6.64 5.23 -13.63
N ASN A 29 7.41 4.18 -13.94
CA ASN A 29 8.16 3.39 -12.95
C ASN A 29 9.17 4.24 -12.18
N SER A 30 9.76 5.24 -12.83
CA SER A 30 10.74 6.16 -12.24
C SER A 30 10.13 7.30 -11.41
N VAL A 31 8.80 7.48 -11.45
CA VAL A 31 8.12 8.48 -10.61
C VAL A 31 8.43 8.16 -9.15
N THR A 32 9.00 9.15 -8.47
CA THR A 32 9.43 9.05 -7.07
C THR A 32 8.34 9.64 -6.19
N LEU A 33 8.00 8.94 -5.11
CA LEU A 33 7.05 9.46 -4.13
C LEU A 33 7.60 10.74 -3.47
N THR A 34 6.71 11.58 -2.96
CA THR A 34 7.15 12.77 -2.23
C THR A 34 7.87 12.39 -0.92
N GLN A 35 8.76 13.27 -0.46
CA GLN A 35 9.38 13.12 0.87
C GLN A 35 8.31 13.08 1.97
N ALA A 36 7.27 13.93 1.85
CA ALA A 36 6.17 13.94 2.80
C ALA A 36 5.41 12.60 2.85
N CYS A 37 5.17 11.94 1.71
CA CYS A 37 4.64 10.58 1.70
C CYS A 37 5.60 9.58 2.38
N THR A 38 6.89 9.69 2.11
CA THR A 38 7.89 8.76 2.67
C THR A 38 8.02 8.89 4.19
N ASP A 39 8.01 10.12 4.70
CA ASP A 39 8.01 10.43 6.13
C ASP A 39 6.74 9.92 6.82
N ASP A 40 5.62 9.94 6.12
CA ASP A 40 4.35 9.35 6.58
C ASP A 40 4.42 7.83 6.74
N LEU A 41 5.32 7.14 6.02
CA LEU A 41 5.46 5.68 6.02
C LEU A 41 6.49 5.17 7.02
N GLN A 42 7.77 5.53 6.84
CA GLN A 42 8.88 5.14 7.73
C GLN A 42 10.08 6.10 7.65
N GLY A 43 10.00 7.15 6.84
CA GLY A 43 11.11 8.04 6.52
C GLY A 43 12.15 7.41 5.59
N GLY A 44 13.24 8.15 5.37
CA GLY A 44 14.33 7.75 4.47
C GLY A 44 14.20 8.34 3.05
N PRO A 45 15.02 7.85 2.10
CA PRO A 45 14.96 8.33 0.73
C PRO A 45 13.64 7.91 0.06
N PRO A 46 12.98 8.81 -0.69
CA PRO A 46 11.69 8.48 -1.28
C PRO A 46 11.79 7.36 -2.31
N PRO A 47 10.91 6.33 -2.24
CA PRO A 47 10.94 5.23 -3.18
C PRO A 47 10.26 5.59 -4.50
N THR A 48 10.62 4.88 -5.56
CA THR A 48 9.91 4.96 -6.85
C THR A 48 8.64 4.11 -6.86
N LEU A 49 7.72 4.40 -7.78
CA LEU A 49 6.52 3.57 -7.98
C LEU A 49 6.89 2.11 -8.30
N GLU A 50 7.95 1.88 -9.06
CA GLU A 50 8.47 0.51 -9.28
C GLU A 50 8.88 -0.15 -7.97
N THR A 51 9.64 0.54 -7.11
CA THR A 51 10.08 -0.02 -5.82
C THR A 51 8.87 -0.40 -4.96
N VAL A 52 7.88 0.50 -4.89
CA VAL A 52 6.66 0.32 -4.12
C VAL A 52 5.83 -0.85 -4.64
N PHE A 53 5.54 -0.88 -5.93
CA PHE A 53 4.63 -1.88 -6.51
C PHE A 53 5.30 -3.24 -6.78
N ALA A 54 6.63 -3.28 -6.92
CA ALA A 54 7.38 -4.53 -6.91
C ALA A 54 7.34 -5.21 -5.53
N ASP A 55 7.49 -4.44 -4.46
CA ASP A 55 7.37 -4.95 -3.10
C ASP A 55 5.92 -5.36 -2.80
N TYR A 56 4.93 -4.52 -3.14
CA TYR A 56 3.50 -4.86 -3.02
C TYR A 56 3.14 -6.20 -3.70
N ARG A 57 3.68 -6.45 -4.90
CA ARG A 57 3.42 -7.68 -5.66
C ARG A 57 3.90 -8.95 -4.93
N THR A 58 4.99 -8.87 -4.19
CA THR A 58 5.72 -10.06 -3.71
C THR A 58 5.75 -10.20 -2.19
N ASN A 59 5.47 -9.12 -1.46
CA ASN A 59 5.62 -9.04 -0.02
C ASN A 59 4.27 -8.78 0.65
N ALA A 60 3.64 -9.85 1.14
CA ALA A 60 2.40 -9.76 1.93
C ALA A 60 2.56 -8.93 3.22
N ASN A 61 3.79 -8.68 3.66
CA ASN A 61 4.10 -7.88 4.85
C ASN A 61 4.55 -6.45 4.54
N SER A 62 4.44 -6.02 3.28
CA SER A 62 4.86 -4.69 2.82
C SER A 62 4.26 -3.58 3.68
N ILE A 63 5.09 -2.60 4.04
CA ILE A 63 4.63 -1.34 4.64
C ILE A 63 3.80 -0.52 3.65
N TYR A 64 3.99 -0.73 2.35
CA TYR A 64 3.34 0.05 1.30
C TYR A 64 1.85 -0.28 1.18
N THR A 65 1.43 -1.52 1.44
CA THR A 65 0.02 -1.92 1.24
C THR A 65 -0.95 -1.08 2.05
N TYR A 66 -0.91 -1.12 3.38
CA TYR A 66 -1.85 -0.36 4.20
C TYR A 66 -1.30 0.99 4.66
N GLY A 67 0.02 1.18 4.59
CA GLY A 67 0.66 2.42 5.01
C GLY A 67 0.33 3.54 4.03
N LEU A 68 0.39 3.23 2.72
CA LEU A 68 -0.03 4.17 1.69
C LEU A 68 -1.53 4.47 1.78
N CYS A 69 -2.38 3.47 2.08
CA CYS A 69 -3.83 3.68 2.22
C CYS A 69 -4.19 4.64 3.37
N GLY A 70 -3.52 4.50 4.51
CA GLY A 70 -3.79 5.28 5.70
C GLY A 70 -3.12 6.66 5.71
N SER A 71 -2.06 6.85 4.92
CA SER A 71 -1.37 8.14 4.81
C SER A 71 -2.22 9.16 4.05
N THR A 72 -2.36 10.35 4.64
CA THR A 72 -3.04 11.49 4.04
C THR A 72 -2.28 12.09 2.86
N THR A 73 -0.99 11.76 2.72
CA THR A 73 -0.12 12.26 1.65
C THR A 73 0.02 11.24 0.52
N CYS A 74 0.31 9.99 0.88
CA CYS A 74 0.57 8.94 -0.09
C CYS A 74 -0.66 8.49 -0.84
N ASN A 75 -1.82 8.35 -0.17
CA ASN A 75 -3.04 7.85 -0.82
C ASN A 75 -3.48 8.78 -1.97
N PRO A 76 -3.58 10.12 -1.77
CA PRO A 76 -3.88 11.02 -2.88
C PRO A 76 -2.81 11.04 -3.97
N GLU A 77 -1.53 10.91 -3.60
CA GLU A 77 -0.43 10.89 -4.56
C GLU A 77 -0.52 9.68 -5.50
N ILE A 78 -0.77 8.48 -4.96
CA ILE A 78 -1.01 7.28 -5.77
C ILE A 78 -2.30 7.41 -6.58
N ALA A 79 -3.39 7.89 -5.98
CA ALA A 79 -4.68 8.02 -6.66
C ALA A 79 -4.66 9.05 -7.80
N SER A 80 -3.79 10.06 -7.73
CA SER A 80 -3.59 11.06 -8.78
C SER A 80 -2.54 10.67 -9.82
N SER A 81 -1.78 9.59 -9.58
CA SER A 81 -0.77 9.11 -10.53
C SER A 81 -1.43 8.57 -11.80
N THR A 82 -1.12 9.20 -12.93
CA THR A 82 -1.53 8.71 -14.25
C THR A 82 -0.55 7.63 -14.70
N TYR A 83 -0.87 6.36 -14.42
CA TYR A 83 -0.05 5.24 -14.87
C TYR A 83 -0.49 4.74 -16.26
N PRO A 84 0.45 4.45 -17.18
CA PRO A 84 0.12 3.98 -18.53
C PRO A 84 -0.71 2.70 -18.52
N THR A 85 -1.67 2.60 -19.45
CA THR A 85 -2.54 1.42 -19.64
C THR A 85 -2.17 0.58 -20.86
N CYS A 86 -1.10 0.96 -21.56
CA CYS A 86 -0.56 0.19 -22.67
C CYS A 86 0.20 -1.05 -22.17
N THR A 87 0.36 -2.05 -23.03
CA THR A 87 1.13 -3.27 -22.71
C THR A 87 2.58 -3.09 -23.20
N PRO A 88 3.57 -2.96 -22.30
CA PRO A 88 4.97 -2.86 -22.69
C PRO A 88 5.53 -4.20 -23.18
N THR A 89 6.61 -4.15 -23.95
CA THR A 89 7.41 -5.31 -24.37
C THR A 89 8.56 -5.62 -23.41
N THR A 90 9.19 -4.59 -22.84
CA THR A 90 10.42 -4.75 -22.05
C THR A 90 10.24 -4.45 -20.56
N PRO A 91 9.80 -3.24 -20.14
CA PRO A 91 9.63 -2.94 -18.74
C PRO A 91 8.42 -3.67 -18.15
N THR A 92 8.48 -3.89 -16.84
CA THR A 92 7.32 -4.38 -16.09
C THR A 92 6.30 -3.27 -15.94
N SER A 93 5.06 -3.53 -16.36
CA SER A 93 3.92 -2.69 -16.00
C SER A 93 3.38 -3.07 -14.62
N TYR A 94 2.98 -2.06 -13.84
CA TYR A 94 2.36 -2.19 -12.52
C TYR A 94 0.88 -1.76 -12.49
N THR A 95 0.22 -1.65 -13.64
CA THR A 95 -1.19 -1.20 -13.73
C THR A 95 -2.12 -2.08 -12.89
N ALA A 96 -1.91 -3.40 -12.86
CA ALA A 96 -2.72 -4.33 -12.08
C ALA A 96 -2.50 -4.16 -10.57
N GLU A 97 -1.27 -3.92 -10.15
CA GLU A 97 -0.88 -3.68 -8.76
C GLU A 97 -1.48 -2.37 -8.24
N ILE A 98 -1.46 -1.30 -9.04
CA ILE A 98 -2.09 -0.01 -8.70
C ILE A 98 -3.61 -0.17 -8.54
N ALA A 99 -4.26 -0.90 -9.45
CA ALA A 99 -5.69 -1.18 -9.35
C ALA A 99 -6.02 -2.05 -8.11
N GLY A 100 -5.21 -3.09 -7.87
CA GLY A 100 -5.33 -3.94 -6.68
C GLY A 100 -5.12 -3.17 -5.38
N PHE A 101 -4.15 -2.27 -5.34
CA PHE A 101 -3.89 -1.37 -4.23
C PHE A 101 -5.11 -0.49 -3.92
N THR A 102 -5.69 0.15 -4.95
CA THR A 102 -6.88 1.01 -4.79
C THR A 102 -8.06 0.23 -4.18
N ALA A 103 -8.27 -1.02 -4.64
CA ALA A 103 -9.29 -1.91 -4.09
C ALA A 103 -8.98 -2.30 -2.63
N ALA A 104 -7.72 -2.61 -2.31
CA ALA A 104 -7.28 -2.94 -0.96
C ALA A 104 -7.48 -1.78 0.02
N CYS A 105 -7.19 -0.54 -0.39
CA CYS A 105 -7.45 0.66 0.43
C CYS A 105 -8.94 0.87 0.70
N THR A 106 -9.79 0.63 -0.29
CA THR A 106 -11.24 0.72 -0.14
C THR A 106 -11.75 -0.34 0.83
N ALA A 107 -11.27 -1.59 0.69
CA ALA A 107 -11.61 -2.69 1.59
C ALA A 107 -11.16 -2.41 3.04
N LEU A 108 -9.94 -1.90 3.23
CA LEU A 108 -9.45 -1.50 4.56
C LEU A 108 -10.37 -0.44 5.17
N THR A 109 -10.67 0.63 4.43
CA THR A 109 -11.51 1.73 4.91
C THR A 109 -12.88 1.23 5.37
N GLY A 110 -13.48 0.29 4.63
CA GLY A 110 -14.75 -0.33 5.00
C GLY A 110 -14.65 -1.32 6.18
N ALA A 111 -13.47 -1.88 6.44
CA ALA A 111 -13.24 -2.83 7.52
C ALA A 111 -12.86 -2.16 8.86
N ILE A 112 -12.39 -0.91 8.84
CA ILE A 112 -12.06 -0.17 10.07
C ILE A 112 -13.31 -0.04 10.95
N THR A 113 -13.21 -0.57 12.15
CA THR A 113 -14.25 -0.51 13.19
C THR A 113 -13.65 0.00 14.50
N GLY A 114 -14.50 0.49 15.42
CA GLY A 114 -14.05 1.03 16.70
C GLY A 114 -13.55 2.47 16.60
N THR A 115 -12.44 2.78 17.27
CA THR A 115 -11.93 4.17 17.42
C THR A 115 -10.84 4.55 16.42
N CYS A 116 -10.35 3.60 15.61
CA CYS A 116 -9.32 3.87 14.62
C CYS A 116 -9.83 4.72 13.45
N THR A 117 -8.92 5.53 12.93
CA THR A 117 -8.99 6.11 11.59
C THR A 117 -8.06 5.36 10.64
N ALA A 118 -8.16 5.60 9.33
CA ALA A 118 -7.20 5.08 8.35
C ALA A 118 -5.76 5.52 8.68
N SER A 119 -5.58 6.75 9.19
CA SER A 119 -4.27 7.25 9.64
C SER A 119 -3.69 6.41 10.78
N ASN A 120 -4.51 5.99 11.75
CA ASN A 120 -4.02 5.13 12.83
C ASN A 120 -3.56 3.76 12.32
N ILE A 121 -4.13 3.25 11.22
CA ILE A 121 -3.66 2.02 10.58
C ILE A 121 -2.27 2.21 9.97
N ALA A 122 -2.03 3.35 9.31
CA ALA A 122 -0.70 3.70 8.82
C ALA A 122 0.31 3.84 9.98
N ASP A 123 -0.08 4.50 11.08
CA ASP A 123 0.77 4.61 12.27
C ASP A 123 1.15 3.24 12.85
N ASN A 124 0.23 2.27 12.85
CA ASN A 124 0.53 0.90 13.30
C ASN A 124 1.56 0.19 12.41
N LEU A 125 1.52 0.43 11.09
CA LEU A 125 2.51 -0.13 10.18
C LEU A 125 3.89 0.51 10.36
N TRP A 126 3.91 1.82 10.59
CA TRP A 126 5.12 2.53 10.99
C TRP A 126 5.67 1.95 12.31
N ALA A 127 4.80 1.73 13.29
CA ALA A 127 5.16 1.22 14.61
C ALA A 127 5.72 -0.21 14.60
N LYS A 128 5.26 -1.03 13.64
CA LYS A 128 5.58 -2.47 13.50
C LYS A 128 7.06 -2.76 13.73
N ASN A 129 7.95 -2.01 13.08
CA ASN A 129 9.39 -2.30 13.11
C ASN A 129 10.20 -1.37 14.03
N LEU A 130 9.58 -0.34 14.60
CA LEU A 130 10.29 0.77 15.26
C LEU A 130 9.92 0.95 16.73
N VAL A 131 8.78 0.42 17.17
CA VAL A 131 8.24 0.67 18.51
C VAL A 131 8.40 -0.55 19.42
N ASN A 132 8.70 -0.31 20.69
CA ASN A 132 8.57 -1.30 21.76
C ASN A 132 7.29 -1.00 22.56
N LEU A 133 6.58 -2.05 23.00
CA LEU A 133 5.36 -1.88 23.79
C LEU A 133 5.66 -1.18 25.11
N ASP A 134 4.94 -0.10 25.42
CA ASP A 134 4.95 0.47 26.76
C ASP A 134 4.08 -0.36 27.73
N ALA A 135 4.03 0.04 29.00
CA ALA A 135 3.26 -0.68 30.01
C ALA A 135 1.74 -0.65 29.75
N ALA A 136 1.20 0.45 29.21
CA ALA A 136 -0.23 0.63 29.02
C ALA A 136 -0.73 -0.22 27.82
N CYS A 137 -0.08 -0.08 26.67
CA CYS A 137 -0.37 -0.87 25.48
C CYS A 137 -0.10 -2.37 25.71
N ALA A 138 0.98 -2.74 26.41
CA ALA A 138 1.22 -4.13 26.77
C ALA A 138 0.10 -4.70 27.65
N THR A 139 -0.40 -3.93 28.62
CA THR A 139 -1.52 -4.35 29.48
C THR A 139 -2.80 -4.53 28.67
N ALA A 140 -3.13 -3.57 27.80
CA ALA A 140 -4.32 -3.63 26.95
C ALA A 140 -4.33 -4.88 26.04
N LEU A 141 -3.15 -5.32 25.59
CA LEU A 141 -2.99 -6.50 24.72
C LEU A 141 -2.72 -7.80 25.50
N SER A 142 -2.63 -7.76 26.83
CA SER A 142 -2.16 -8.89 27.66
C SER A 142 -0.79 -9.43 27.20
N LYS A 143 0.16 -8.51 26.98
CA LYS A 143 1.54 -8.75 26.50
C LYS A 143 2.58 -8.23 27.50
N THR A 144 3.85 -8.43 27.17
CA THR A 144 5.00 -7.97 27.98
C THR A 144 5.48 -6.60 27.49
N ALA A 145 5.70 -5.66 28.40
CA ALA A 145 6.28 -4.37 28.09
C ALA A 145 7.76 -4.48 27.71
N GLY A 146 8.26 -3.53 26.92
CA GLY A 146 9.67 -3.42 26.50
C GLY A 146 10.05 -4.32 25.32
N THR A 147 9.14 -5.17 24.85
CA THR A 147 9.36 -6.02 23.67
C THR A 147 8.92 -5.34 22.38
N GLY A 148 9.55 -5.70 21.26
CA GLY A 148 9.21 -5.17 19.93
C GLY A 148 7.75 -5.36 19.54
N TRP A 149 7.18 -4.33 18.92
CA TRP A 149 5.79 -4.27 18.47
C TRP A 149 5.44 -5.45 17.57
N TYR A 150 6.21 -5.63 16.50
CA TYR A 150 6.03 -6.76 15.60
C TYR A 150 6.28 -8.09 16.28
N THR A 151 7.33 -8.25 17.09
CA THR A 151 7.68 -9.58 17.60
C THR A 151 6.73 -10.09 18.69
N ASN A 152 6.09 -9.21 19.47
CA ASN A 152 5.27 -9.62 20.62
C ASN A 152 3.75 -9.37 20.46
N ALA A 153 3.35 -8.18 20.02
CA ALA A 153 1.94 -7.82 19.93
C ALA A 153 1.30 -8.26 18.60
N PHE A 154 2.06 -8.17 17.51
CA PHE A 154 1.49 -8.15 16.17
C PHE A 154 2.24 -9.02 15.15
N SER A 155 2.99 -10.03 15.63
CA SER A 155 3.83 -10.92 14.79
C SER A 155 3.01 -11.70 13.76
N LEU A 156 1.77 -12.00 14.15
CA LEU A 156 0.73 -12.67 13.36
C LEU A 156 -0.39 -11.71 12.97
N LEU A 157 -0.13 -10.39 12.85
CA LEU A 157 -1.00 -9.57 12.01
C LEU A 157 -0.88 -10.15 10.61
N ASP A 158 -1.71 -11.14 10.33
CA ASP A 158 -2.06 -11.51 8.99
C ASP A 158 -2.75 -10.29 8.42
N ILE A 159 -1.96 -9.46 7.77
CA ILE A 159 -2.42 -8.21 7.18
C ILE A 159 -3.40 -8.51 6.04
N THR A 160 -3.49 -9.77 5.58
CA THR A 160 -4.46 -10.21 4.57
C THR A 160 -5.87 -10.44 5.15
N THR A 161 -6.00 -10.65 6.46
CA THR A 161 -7.30 -10.67 7.15
C THR A 161 -7.47 -9.40 7.96
N ALA A 162 -8.38 -8.52 7.52
CA ALA A 162 -8.69 -7.21 8.09
C ALA A 162 -9.19 -7.21 9.56
N ASN A 163 -9.07 -8.34 10.27
CA ASN A 163 -9.75 -8.66 11.50
C ASN A 163 -8.83 -8.47 12.72
N THR A 164 -7.51 -8.68 12.58
CA THR A 164 -6.60 -8.64 13.74
C THR A 164 -6.14 -7.22 14.09
N ILE A 165 -5.96 -6.35 13.08
CA ILE A 165 -5.68 -4.92 13.30
C ILE A 165 -6.88 -4.24 13.96
N THR A 166 -8.07 -4.48 13.41
CA THR A 166 -9.31 -3.86 13.88
C THR A 166 -9.74 -4.39 15.25
N THR A 167 -9.55 -5.68 15.53
CA THR A 167 -9.95 -6.26 16.82
C THR A 167 -8.98 -5.94 17.96
N ASN A 168 -7.66 -5.89 17.70
CA ASN A 168 -6.67 -5.73 18.79
C ASN A 168 -6.11 -4.32 18.88
N TYR A 169 -5.58 -3.78 17.78
CA TYR A 169 -4.96 -2.45 17.78
C TYR A 169 -6.03 -1.36 17.90
N CYS A 170 -7.06 -1.41 17.05
CA CYS A 170 -8.09 -0.36 17.03
C CYS A 170 -9.07 -0.38 18.21
N ALA A 171 -9.08 -1.47 18.98
CA ALA A 171 -9.78 -1.56 20.25
C ALA A 171 -8.95 -1.01 21.43
N SER A 172 -7.64 -0.80 21.26
CA SER A 172 -6.74 -0.32 22.32
C SER A 172 -6.34 1.15 22.08
N THR A 173 -6.97 2.06 22.83
CA THR A 173 -6.62 3.48 22.79
C THR A 173 -5.16 3.75 23.16
N ASP A 174 -4.60 2.96 24.08
CA ASP A 174 -3.21 3.10 24.53
C ASP A 174 -2.23 2.72 23.42
N CYS A 175 -2.49 1.63 22.69
CA CYS A 175 -1.65 1.25 21.56
C CYS A 175 -1.75 2.25 20.41
N VAL A 176 -2.96 2.74 20.09
CA VAL A 176 -3.13 3.81 19.09
C VAL A 176 -2.33 5.05 19.50
N ALA A 177 -2.44 5.49 20.76
CA ALA A 177 -1.71 6.65 21.25
C ALA A 177 -0.18 6.45 21.21
N LEU A 178 0.31 5.27 21.56
CA LEU A 178 1.74 4.95 21.51
C LEU A 178 2.28 4.99 20.07
N ALA A 179 1.58 4.38 19.12
CA ALA A 179 1.99 4.40 17.72
C ALA A 179 2.00 5.83 17.15
N THR A 180 0.91 6.58 17.34
CA THR A 180 0.78 7.96 16.84
C THR A 180 1.82 8.89 17.47
N SER A 181 2.05 8.81 18.78
CA SER A 181 3.04 9.66 19.47
C SER A 181 4.47 9.32 19.07
N THR A 182 4.79 8.04 18.86
CA THR A 182 6.15 7.65 18.46
C THR A 182 6.44 8.06 17.02
N LYS A 183 5.47 7.92 16.10
CA LYS A 183 5.60 8.46 14.74
C LYS A 183 5.84 9.97 14.77
N ALA A 184 5.04 10.72 15.54
CA ALA A 184 5.19 12.17 15.65
C ALA A 184 6.58 12.60 16.18
N ALA A 185 7.22 11.78 17.02
CA ALA A 185 8.54 12.06 17.57
C ALA A 185 9.71 11.68 16.65
N LEU A 186 9.50 10.78 15.68
CA LEU A 186 10.56 10.25 14.81
C LEU A 186 10.42 10.68 13.34
N ALA A 187 9.24 11.14 12.91
CA ALA A 187 9.02 11.73 11.59
C ALA A 187 9.41 13.23 11.51
N SER A 188 10.00 13.77 12.57
CA SER A 188 10.45 15.17 12.71
C SER A 188 11.93 15.37 12.40
#